data_AF-A0A1V5XHJ4-F1
#
_entry.id   AF-A0A1V5XHJ4-F1
#
_cell.length_a   1.000
_cell.length_b   1.000
_cell.length_c   1.000
_cell.angle_alpha   90.00
_cell.angle_beta   90.00
_cell.angle_gamma   90.00
#
_symmetry.space_group_name_H-M   'P 1'
#
loop_
_entity.id
_entity.type
_entity.pdbx_description
1 polymer ?
#
loop_
_entity_poly.entity_id
_entity_poly.type
_entity_poly.pdbx_seq_one_letter_code
_entity_poly.pdbx_strand_id
1 'polypeptide(L)'
;MKKYLSFLLALFIIFSLSACESETPKETVSKNEVVEVVETPTPTSTPTQTPTPTPTPISLKDLKVHFLDVGQADSIFVELPNNESMLIDAGKNGSGSTVVSYIKGLGFTTIDYLIGTHPHEDHIGGLDDVINSLKINNIYMPKVSHTSKTFEDVLTAIKNNNLTVKTAKAGVSILDLEDLKVNIIAPISGSYKDLNDYSTVIKLTYKNNSFLLAGDAESVSENEMINSGEDLKADLLKVGHHGSSSSTTRSFLNKVNPKYSVISVGKGNSYGHPSSQTLATLNEYNVEIYRTDEAGTIIATSDGNNITLNKNKSTIKANAPPPAAKSTESSSTNTQVQEQNNVETTVYITNSGKKYHSSGCQYLSKSKISIDLKKAKNQGYTACSKCSPPR
;
A
#
# COMPACT_ATOMS: atom_id res chain seq x y z
N MET A 1 2.67 -38.85 -44.14
CA MET A 1 1.81 -39.90 -43.53
C MET A 1 1.31 -39.40 -42.19
N LYS A 2 -0.03 -39.42 -41.99
CA LYS A 2 -0.84 -39.26 -40.75
C LYS A 2 -0.70 -37.91 -39.99
N LYS A 3 -1.59 -36.91 -40.14
CA LYS A 3 -3.01 -36.73 -39.75
C LYS A 3 -3.28 -36.69 -38.23
N TYR A 4 -3.60 -35.51 -37.71
CA TYR A 4 -4.53 -35.21 -36.58
C TYR A 4 -5.08 -33.80 -36.85
N LEU A 5 -6.19 -33.63 -37.56
CA LEU A 5 -7.60 -33.64 -37.13
C LEU A 5 -7.95 -32.49 -36.17
N SER A 6 -8.29 -31.35 -36.78
CA SER A 6 -9.00 -30.22 -36.16
C SER A 6 -10.49 -30.54 -36.04
N PHE A 7 -11.08 -30.29 -34.87
CA PHE A 7 -12.53 -30.23 -34.69
C PHE A 7 -12.84 -29.02 -33.79
N LEU A 8 -13.43 -27.99 -34.38
CA LEU A 8 -14.02 -26.85 -33.70
C LEU A 8 -15.36 -26.62 -34.38
N LEU A 9 -16.42 -27.08 -33.74
CA LEU A 9 -17.81 -26.90 -34.16
C LEU A 9 -18.58 -26.39 -32.94
N ALA A 10 -18.88 -25.10 -32.92
CA ALA A 10 -19.83 -24.50 -31.98
C ALA A 10 -20.66 -23.45 -32.72
N LEU A 11 -21.72 -23.98 -33.33
CA LEU A 11 -23.06 -23.44 -33.55
C LEU A 11 -23.27 -21.92 -33.34
N PHE A 12 -23.39 -21.20 -34.46
CA PHE A 12 -24.05 -19.90 -34.54
C PHE A 12 -25.57 -20.12 -34.66
N ILE A 13 -26.35 -19.66 -33.68
CA ILE A 13 -27.81 -19.60 -33.78
C ILE A 13 -28.22 -18.26 -34.38
N ILE A 14 -28.91 -18.35 -35.50
CA ILE A 14 -29.53 -17.27 -36.28
C ILE A 14 -30.82 -16.86 -35.57
N PHE A 15 -30.95 -15.60 -35.14
CA PHE A 15 -32.23 -14.99 -34.77
C PHE A 15 -32.78 -14.25 -36.00
N SER A 16 -33.84 -14.80 -36.60
CA SER A 16 -34.64 -14.14 -37.64
C SER A 16 -35.78 -13.33 -37.02
N LEU A 17 -35.93 -12.11 -37.52
CA LEU A 17 -36.99 -11.14 -37.23
C LEU A 17 -38.40 -11.67 -37.57
N SER A 18 -39.37 -11.34 -36.72
CA SER A 18 -40.75 -11.05 -37.15
C SER A 18 -41.33 -9.92 -36.29
N ALA A 19 -41.64 -8.82 -36.97
CA ALA A 19 -42.44 -7.72 -36.49
C ALA A 19 -43.94 -8.00 -36.70
N CYS A 20 -44.78 -7.46 -35.82
CA CYS A 20 -46.16 -7.00 -36.08
C CYS A 20 -46.57 -6.25 -34.79
N GLU A 21 -46.54 -4.92 -34.76
CA GLU A 21 -47.49 -3.98 -35.36
C GLU A 21 -48.73 -3.77 -34.48
N SER A 22 -48.90 -2.49 -34.15
CA SER A 22 -49.79 -1.90 -33.17
C SER A 22 -51.14 -1.53 -33.78
N GLU A 23 -52.25 -1.83 -33.10
CA GLU A 23 -53.50 -1.11 -33.31
C GLU A 23 -54.23 -0.88 -31.98
N THR A 24 -54.33 0.38 -31.59
CA THR A 24 -55.29 0.89 -30.60
C THR A 24 -56.56 1.34 -31.31
N PRO A 25 -57.77 0.89 -30.93
CA PRO A 25 -58.99 1.51 -31.38
C PRO A 25 -59.34 2.72 -30.49
N LYS A 26 -59.51 3.87 -31.12
CA LYS A 26 -60.34 4.96 -30.60
C LYS A 26 -61.79 4.56 -30.78
N GLU A 27 -62.58 4.63 -29.71
CA GLU A 27 -64.02 4.81 -29.83
C GLU A 27 -64.50 5.99 -28.99
N THR A 28 -65.42 6.70 -29.60
CA THR A 28 -66.00 7.99 -29.23
C THR A 28 -67.38 7.75 -28.61
N VAL A 29 -68.07 8.83 -28.20
CA VAL A 29 -69.49 8.91 -27.78
C VAL A 29 -69.65 8.71 -26.26
N SER A 30 -70.36 9.52 -25.47
CA SER A 30 -71.47 10.45 -25.70
C SER A 30 -71.44 11.61 -24.71
N LYS A 31 -72.01 12.75 -25.12
CA LYS A 31 -72.47 13.82 -24.22
C LYS A 31 -73.59 13.29 -23.31
N ASN A 32 -73.60 13.72 -22.06
CA ASN A 32 -74.81 13.89 -21.26
C ASN A 32 -74.67 15.12 -20.35
N GLU A 33 -75.75 15.89 -20.31
CA GLU A 33 -75.95 17.12 -19.57
C GLU A 33 -76.08 16.91 -18.05
N VAL A 34 -75.47 17.85 -17.33
CA VAL A 34 -75.97 18.57 -16.14
C VAL A 34 -76.42 17.77 -14.92
N VAL A 35 -75.64 17.85 -13.83
CA VAL A 35 -76.12 18.36 -12.52
C VAL A 35 -74.96 19.10 -11.85
N GLU A 36 -75.12 20.41 -11.63
CA GLU A 36 -74.18 21.25 -10.88
C GLU A 36 -74.45 21.05 -9.38
N VAL A 37 -73.59 20.28 -8.72
CA VAL A 37 -73.58 20.14 -7.25
C VAL A 37 -72.54 21.11 -6.71
N VAL A 38 -73.00 22.19 -6.09
CA VAL A 38 -72.15 23.13 -5.36
C VAL A 38 -71.70 22.45 -4.07
N GLU A 39 -70.53 21.82 -4.10
CA GLU A 39 -69.83 21.35 -2.90
C GLU A 39 -68.98 22.50 -2.33
N THR A 40 -69.31 22.91 -1.11
CA THR A 40 -68.49 23.79 -0.26
C THR A 40 -67.12 23.17 -0.01
N PRO A 41 -65.99 23.89 -0.18
CA PRO A 41 -64.67 23.36 0.11
C PRO A 41 -64.46 23.19 1.63
N THR A 42 -64.33 21.94 2.05
CA THR A 42 -63.81 21.55 3.36
C THR A 42 -62.36 22.04 3.49
N PRO A 43 -61.94 22.66 4.60
CA PRO A 43 -60.57 23.11 4.76
C PRO A 43 -59.61 21.91 4.73
N THR A 44 -58.79 21.86 3.68
CA THR A 44 -57.68 20.92 3.55
C THR A 44 -56.68 21.21 4.66
N SER A 45 -56.57 20.31 5.63
CA SER A 45 -55.49 20.32 6.60
C SER A 45 -54.17 20.11 5.87
N THR A 46 -53.32 21.13 5.89
CA THR A 46 -51.94 21.04 5.42
C THR A 46 -51.25 19.94 6.23
N PRO A 47 -50.63 18.92 5.59
CA PRO A 47 -49.81 17.98 6.31
C PRO A 47 -48.62 18.75 6.90
N THR A 48 -48.58 18.82 8.23
CA THR A 48 -47.44 19.32 8.99
C THR A 48 -46.21 18.54 8.54
N GLN A 49 -45.32 19.20 7.79
CA GLN A 49 -44.02 18.65 7.45
C GLN A 49 -43.25 18.47 8.76
N THR A 50 -43.11 17.23 9.21
CA THR A 50 -42.18 16.88 10.28
C THR A 50 -40.80 17.37 9.84
N PRO A 51 -40.13 18.25 10.60
CA PRO A 51 -38.80 18.72 10.24
C PRO A 51 -37.88 17.50 10.13
N THR A 52 -37.28 17.33 8.95
CA THR A 52 -36.19 16.36 8.76
C THR A 52 -35.11 16.67 9.79
N PRO A 53 -34.67 15.70 10.61
CA PRO A 53 -33.64 15.96 11.61
C PRO A 53 -32.39 16.46 10.90
N THR A 54 -31.99 17.69 11.21
CA THR A 54 -30.69 18.23 10.79
C THR A 54 -29.62 17.26 11.29
N PRO A 55 -28.73 16.74 10.41
CA PRO A 55 -27.69 15.82 10.85
C PRO A 55 -26.84 16.53 11.91
N THR A 56 -26.77 15.94 13.11
CA THR A 56 -25.89 16.42 14.18
C THR A 56 -24.46 16.45 13.65
N PRO A 57 -23.72 17.56 13.78
CA PRO A 57 -22.32 17.62 13.39
C PRO A 57 -21.55 16.49 14.08
N ILE A 58 -20.83 15.67 13.31
CA ILE A 58 -20.00 14.60 13.87
C ILE A 58 -18.88 15.26 14.67
N SER A 59 -18.90 15.11 15.99
CA SER A 59 -17.78 15.53 16.84
C SER A 59 -16.61 14.58 16.62
N LEU A 60 -15.61 15.02 15.85
CA LEU A 60 -14.41 14.24 15.58
C LEU A 60 -13.54 14.10 16.85
N LYS A 61 -13.09 12.88 17.12
CA LYS A 61 -12.17 12.51 18.21
C LYS A 61 -10.71 12.65 17.77
N ASP A 62 -9.77 12.31 18.66
CA ASP A 62 -8.37 12.13 18.25
C ASP A 62 -8.25 10.94 17.29
N LEU A 63 -7.43 11.11 16.27
CA LEU A 63 -6.96 10.02 15.41
C LEU A 63 -5.89 9.23 16.16
N LYS A 64 -5.95 7.90 16.14
CA LYS A 64 -4.83 7.06 16.61
C LYS A 64 -4.40 6.07 15.54
N VAL A 65 -3.09 6.00 15.29
CA VAL A 65 -2.47 5.06 14.36
C VAL A 65 -1.54 4.14 15.14
N HIS A 66 -1.90 2.86 15.20
CA HIS A 66 -1.27 1.81 15.99
C HIS A 66 -0.42 0.94 15.07
N PHE A 67 0.89 1.12 15.11
CA PHE A 67 1.85 0.27 14.43
C PHE A 67 2.16 -0.93 15.33
N LEU A 68 1.50 -2.06 15.08
CA LEU A 68 1.58 -3.23 15.93
C LEU A 68 2.95 -3.90 15.79
N ASP A 69 3.53 -4.32 16.91
CA ASP A 69 4.71 -5.18 16.90
C ASP A 69 4.29 -6.63 16.61
N VAL A 70 4.34 -6.99 15.32
CA VAL A 70 4.08 -8.34 14.79
C VAL A 70 5.37 -9.02 14.28
N GLY A 71 6.53 -8.49 14.67
CA GLY A 71 7.83 -8.93 14.20
C GLY A 71 8.24 -8.31 12.85
N GLN A 72 8.91 -9.10 12.00
CA GLN A 72 9.27 -8.67 10.64
C GLN A 72 8.05 -8.77 9.73
N ALA A 73 7.15 -7.79 9.88
CA ALA A 73 5.84 -7.77 9.26
C ALA A 73 5.16 -6.41 9.52
N ASP A 74 4.08 -6.14 8.79
CA ASP A 74 3.26 -4.93 8.95
C ASP A 74 1.85 -5.26 9.45
N SER A 75 1.40 -4.54 10.48
CA SER A 75 -0.02 -4.42 10.80
C SER A 75 -0.28 -3.08 11.47
N ILE A 76 -1.19 -2.31 10.88
CA ILE A 76 -1.48 -0.94 11.31
C ILE A 76 -2.99 -0.81 11.54
N PHE A 77 -3.37 -0.68 12.80
CA PHE A 77 -4.74 -0.39 13.18
C PHE A 77 -4.95 1.12 13.36
N VAL A 78 -6.03 1.66 12.82
CA VAL A 78 -6.35 3.09 12.86
C VAL A 78 -7.73 3.29 13.50
N GLU A 79 -7.76 3.95 14.64
CA GLU A 79 -8.97 4.51 15.22
C GLU A 79 -9.23 5.86 14.53
N LEU A 80 -10.22 5.90 13.62
CA LEU A 80 -10.53 7.13 12.88
C LEU A 80 -11.32 8.10 13.78
N PRO A 81 -11.11 9.43 13.63
CA PRO A 81 -11.80 10.46 14.39
C PRO A 81 -13.34 10.40 14.34
N ASN A 82 -13.92 9.80 13.30
CA ASN A 82 -15.36 9.63 13.12
C ASN A 82 -15.93 8.36 13.80
N ASN A 83 -15.14 7.65 14.63
CA ASN A 83 -15.46 6.36 15.27
C ASN A 83 -15.45 5.14 14.35
N GLU A 84 -15.06 5.30 13.10
CA GLU A 84 -14.79 4.17 12.21
C GLU A 84 -13.38 3.61 12.49
N SER A 85 -13.12 2.46 11.91
CA SER A 85 -11.91 1.68 12.14
C SER A 85 -11.32 1.22 10.82
N MET A 86 -9.99 1.27 10.74
CA MET A 86 -9.26 0.81 9.57
C MET A 86 -8.14 -0.11 10.01
N LEU A 87 -7.96 -1.22 9.30
CA LEU A 87 -6.82 -2.12 9.47
C LEU A 87 -6.09 -2.23 8.14
N ILE A 88 -4.80 -1.91 8.17
CA ILE A 88 -3.90 -2.01 7.02
C ILE A 88 -2.90 -3.09 7.35
N ASP A 89 -2.98 -4.19 6.62
CA ASP A 89 -2.24 -5.42 6.85
C ASP A 89 -2.48 -6.05 8.24
N ALA A 90 -2.19 -7.34 8.37
CA ALA A 90 -2.41 -8.13 9.57
C ALA A 90 -1.19 -8.98 9.96
N GLY A 91 -0.02 -8.60 9.46
CA GLY A 91 1.25 -9.26 9.66
C GLY A 91 1.35 -10.61 8.97
N LYS A 92 2.37 -11.38 9.36
CA LYS A 92 2.64 -12.74 8.89
C LYS A 92 1.59 -13.75 9.34
N ASN A 93 1.58 -14.93 8.71
CA ASN A 93 0.77 -16.08 9.12
C ASN A 93 0.98 -16.35 10.62
N GLY A 94 -0.13 -16.56 11.34
CA GLY A 94 -0.15 -16.75 12.79
C GLY A 94 -0.19 -15.44 13.61
N SER A 95 -0.04 -14.27 12.99
CA SER A 95 -0.20 -12.97 13.67
C SER A 95 -1.67 -12.60 13.86
N GLY A 96 -2.57 -13.12 13.02
CA GLY A 96 -3.98 -12.73 12.97
C GLY A 96 -4.70 -12.82 14.32
N SER A 97 -4.55 -13.92 15.05
CA SER A 97 -5.11 -14.05 16.41
C SER A 97 -4.65 -12.95 17.40
N THR A 98 -3.40 -12.50 17.30
CA THR A 98 -2.84 -11.41 18.12
C THR A 98 -3.44 -10.07 17.70
N VAL A 99 -3.52 -9.82 16.39
CA VAL A 99 -4.15 -8.61 15.83
C VAL A 99 -5.62 -8.51 16.23
N VAL A 100 -6.38 -9.59 16.08
CA VAL A 100 -7.80 -9.68 16.48
C VAL A 100 -7.96 -9.42 17.97
N SER A 101 -7.12 -10.04 18.81
CA SER A 101 -7.18 -9.86 20.26
C SER A 101 -6.87 -8.43 20.68
N TYR A 102 -5.88 -7.79 20.03
CA TYR A 102 -5.53 -6.40 20.26
C TYR A 102 -6.71 -5.47 19.93
N ILE A 103 -7.29 -5.62 18.74
CA ILE A 103 -8.42 -4.80 18.27
C ILE A 103 -9.65 -4.97 19.16
N LYS A 104 -9.99 -6.21 19.54
CA LYS A 104 -11.08 -6.49 20.51
C LYS A 104 -10.79 -5.89 21.88
N GLY A 105 -9.54 -5.89 22.32
CA GLY A 105 -9.11 -5.25 23.56
C GLY A 105 -9.30 -3.73 23.57
N LEU A 106 -9.31 -3.09 22.40
CA LEU A 106 -9.66 -1.68 22.23
C LEU A 106 -11.18 -1.44 22.13
N GLY A 107 -11.99 -2.49 22.18
CA GLY A 107 -13.46 -2.42 22.10
C GLY A 107 -14.03 -2.48 20.68
N PHE A 108 -13.19 -2.72 19.66
CA PHE A 108 -13.64 -2.83 18.28
C PHE A 108 -13.95 -4.28 17.90
N THR A 109 -15.13 -4.49 17.34
CA THR A 109 -15.57 -5.78 16.78
C THR A 109 -15.88 -5.71 15.29
N THR A 110 -15.82 -4.51 14.72
CA THR A 110 -16.00 -4.20 13.30
C THR A 110 -14.73 -3.52 12.80
N ILE A 111 -14.35 -3.82 11.56
CA ILE A 111 -13.36 -3.10 10.76
C ILE A 111 -14.11 -2.49 9.58
N ASP A 112 -14.17 -1.16 9.54
CA ASP A 112 -14.87 -0.44 8.47
C ASP A 112 -14.12 -0.55 7.15
N TYR A 113 -12.79 -0.53 7.23
CA TYR A 113 -11.89 -0.61 6.09
C TYR A 113 -10.74 -1.58 6.35
N LEU A 114 -10.75 -2.73 5.70
CA LEU A 114 -9.64 -3.67 5.68
C LEU A 114 -8.82 -3.46 4.40
N ILE A 115 -7.52 -3.25 4.53
CA ILE A 115 -6.62 -3.06 3.39
C ILE A 115 -5.53 -4.11 3.45
N GLY A 116 -5.39 -4.91 2.38
CA GLY A 116 -4.20 -5.73 2.14
C GLY A 116 -3.32 -5.01 1.13
N THR A 117 -2.13 -4.57 1.54
CA THR A 117 -1.31 -3.66 0.73
C THR A 117 -0.78 -4.32 -0.52
N HIS A 118 -0.27 -5.54 -0.40
CA HIS A 118 0.26 -6.37 -1.49
C HIS A 118 0.31 -7.85 -1.02
N PRO A 119 0.53 -8.85 -1.90
CA PRO A 119 0.21 -10.24 -1.57
C PRO A 119 1.29 -10.98 -0.77
N HIS A 120 2.30 -10.30 -0.22
CA HIS A 120 3.33 -10.95 0.59
C HIS A 120 2.81 -11.38 1.96
N GLU A 121 3.42 -12.45 2.46
CA GLU A 121 2.93 -13.17 3.64
C GLU A 121 3.01 -12.31 4.91
N ASP A 122 4.07 -11.53 5.07
CA ASP A 122 4.32 -10.62 6.18
C ASP A 122 3.39 -9.39 6.23
N HIS A 123 2.46 -9.30 5.28
CA HIS A 123 1.43 -8.27 5.21
C HIS A 123 0.03 -8.88 5.33
N ILE A 124 -0.31 -9.80 4.42
CA ILE A 124 -1.66 -10.36 4.33
C ILE A 124 -1.86 -11.64 5.15
N GLY A 125 -0.80 -12.18 5.76
CA GLY A 125 -0.80 -13.48 6.41
C GLY A 125 -1.75 -13.64 7.60
N GLY A 126 -2.10 -12.54 8.27
CA GLY A 126 -3.13 -12.57 9.32
C GLY A 126 -4.53 -12.17 8.86
N LEU A 127 -4.75 -11.85 7.58
CA LEU A 127 -6.03 -11.27 7.14
C LEU A 127 -7.18 -12.28 7.13
N ASP A 128 -6.91 -13.55 6.87
CA ASP A 128 -7.91 -14.62 6.92
C ASP A 128 -8.49 -14.78 8.34
N ASP A 129 -7.63 -14.81 9.36
CA ASP A 129 -8.02 -14.81 10.77
C ASP A 129 -8.86 -13.58 11.13
N VAL A 130 -8.46 -12.39 10.67
CA VAL A 130 -9.17 -11.13 10.88
C VAL A 130 -10.56 -11.19 10.25
N ILE A 131 -10.65 -11.58 8.98
CA ILE A 131 -11.91 -11.67 8.22
C ILE A 131 -12.87 -12.66 8.87
N ASN A 132 -12.37 -13.78 9.40
CA ASN A 132 -13.19 -14.79 10.06
C ASN A 132 -13.62 -14.40 11.49
N SER A 133 -12.95 -13.43 12.11
CA SER A 133 -13.11 -13.13 13.55
C SER A 133 -13.76 -11.78 13.87
N LEU A 134 -13.78 -10.86 12.90
CA LEU A 134 -14.31 -9.50 13.01
C LEU A 134 -15.29 -9.22 11.87
N LYS A 135 -16.25 -8.33 12.08
CA LYS A 135 -17.12 -7.87 11.00
C LYS A 135 -16.34 -6.94 10.07
N ILE A 136 -16.25 -7.27 8.78
CA ILE A 136 -15.58 -6.43 7.78
C ILE A 136 -16.62 -5.72 6.91
N ASN A 137 -16.61 -4.39 6.87
CA ASN A 137 -17.56 -3.64 6.02
C ASN A 137 -17.03 -3.45 4.60
N ASN A 138 -15.76 -3.08 4.44
CA ASN A 138 -15.13 -2.88 3.15
C ASN A 138 -13.74 -3.52 3.14
N ILE A 139 -13.36 -4.16 2.03
CA ILE A 139 -12.02 -4.69 1.82
C ILE A 139 -11.42 -4.15 0.52
N TYR A 140 -10.18 -3.68 0.60
CA TYR A 140 -9.39 -3.14 -0.51
C TYR A 140 -8.11 -3.95 -0.70
N MET A 141 -7.84 -4.36 -1.94
CA MET A 141 -6.58 -5.01 -2.32
C MET A 141 -6.20 -4.59 -3.74
N PRO A 142 -4.90 -4.50 -4.07
CA PRO A 142 -4.48 -4.18 -5.43
C PRO A 142 -4.86 -5.30 -6.40
N LYS A 143 -4.99 -4.97 -7.69
CA LYS A 143 -5.32 -5.95 -8.72
C LYS A 143 -4.08 -6.76 -9.14
N VAL A 144 -3.64 -7.66 -8.26
CA VAL A 144 -2.53 -8.58 -8.48
C VAL A 144 -2.86 -9.94 -7.86
N SER A 145 -2.38 -11.01 -8.49
CA SER A 145 -2.54 -12.38 -7.99
C SER A 145 -1.20 -12.94 -7.53
N HIS A 146 -1.25 -13.84 -6.56
CA HIS A 146 -0.10 -14.63 -6.13
C HIS A 146 -0.50 -16.09 -5.95
N THR A 147 0.45 -17.03 -6.04
CA THR A 147 0.18 -18.48 -5.93
C THR A 147 0.56 -19.06 -4.57
N SER A 148 0.89 -18.21 -3.60
CA SER A 148 1.17 -18.66 -2.23
C SER A 148 -0.10 -19.17 -1.56
N LYS A 149 0.07 -20.14 -0.66
CA LYS A 149 -1.00 -20.60 0.22
C LYS A 149 -1.64 -19.47 1.03
N THR A 150 -0.84 -18.53 1.55
CA THR A 150 -1.35 -17.33 2.25
C THR A 150 -2.37 -16.56 1.41
N PHE A 151 -2.03 -16.22 0.17
CA PHE A 151 -2.96 -15.51 -0.73
C PHE A 151 -4.24 -16.32 -0.99
N GLU A 152 -4.14 -17.64 -1.18
CA GLU A 152 -5.31 -18.51 -1.33
C GLU A 152 -6.20 -18.55 -0.08
N ASP A 153 -5.61 -18.55 1.11
CA ASP A 153 -6.33 -18.57 2.39
C ASP A 153 -7.10 -17.26 2.60
N VAL A 154 -6.49 -16.12 2.29
CA VAL A 154 -7.16 -14.81 2.31
C VAL A 154 -8.33 -14.79 1.32
N LEU A 155 -8.13 -15.22 0.07
CA LEU A 155 -9.23 -15.28 -0.91
C LEU A 155 -10.35 -16.23 -0.48
N THR A 156 -10.01 -17.33 0.18
CA THR A 156 -10.97 -18.28 0.72
C THR A 156 -11.79 -17.65 1.85
N ALA A 157 -11.14 -16.93 2.78
CA ALA A 157 -11.83 -16.21 3.85
C ALA A 157 -12.76 -15.11 3.29
N ILE A 158 -12.30 -14.33 2.32
CA ILE A 158 -13.11 -13.33 1.60
C ILE A 158 -14.37 -13.96 1.00
N LYS A 159 -14.19 -15.08 0.27
CA LYS A 159 -15.30 -15.81 -0.36
C LYS A 159 -16.28 -16.35 0.67
N ASN A 160 -15.79 -16.99 1.73
CA ASN A 160 -16.63 -17.61 2.76
C ASN A 160 -17.45 -16.57 3.55
N ASN A 161 -16.95 -15.34 3.64
CA ASN A 161 -17.64 -14.23 4.30
C ASN A 161 -18.42 -13.32 3.32
N ASN A 162 -18.56 -13.73 2.05
CA ASN A 162 -19.29 -12.99 1.01
C ASN A 162 -18.82 -11.54 0.82
N LEU A 163 -17.52 -11.30 1.01
CA LEU A 163 -16.93 -9.97 0.85
C LEU A 163 -16.59 -9.70 -0.62
N THR A 164 -16.85 -8.47 -1.08
CA THR A 164 -16.44 -8.02 -2.41
C THR A 164 -15.20 -7.15 -2.29
N VAL A 165 -14.12 -7.57 -2.96
CA VAL A 165 -12.85 -6.83 -2.99
C VAL A 165 -12.97 -5.62 -3.90
N LYS A 166 -12.76 -4.44 -3.31
CA LYS A 166 -12.59 -3.19 -4.05
C LYS A 166 -11.12 -3.07 -4.48
N THR A 167 -10.88 -2.66 -5.72
CA THR A 167 -9.51 -2.50 -6.21
C THR A 167 -8.84 -1.30 -5.55
N ALA A 168 -7.76 -1.57 -4.81
CA ALA A 168 -6.86 -0.54 -4.33
C ALA A 168 -5.96 -0.05 -5.47
N LYS A 169 -6.04 1.24 -5.78
CA LYS A 169 -5.23 1.93 -6.78
C LYS A 169 -5.23 3.43 -6.52
N ALA A 170 -4.26 4.14 -7.09
CA ALA A 170 -4.18 5.59 -7.03
C ALA A 170 -5.50 6.27 -7.47
N GLY A 171 -5.87 7.33 -6.74
CA GLY A 171 -7.07 8.14 -6.99
C GLY A 171 -8.35 7.60 -6.34
N VAL A 172 -8.30 6.47 -5.62
CA VAL A 172 -9.45 5.99 -4.84
C VAL A 172 -9.53 6.76 -3.51
N SER A 173 -10.62 7.50 -3.33
CA SER A 173 -10.98 8.09 -2.03
C SER A 173 -11.81 7.09 -1.22
N ILE A 174 -11.28 6.67 -0.06
CA ILE A 174 -11.99 5.82 0.91
C ILE A 174 -12.91 6.70 1.78
N LEU A 175 -12.41 7.87 2.18
CA LEU A 175 -13.13 8.88 2.94
C LEU A 175 -12.76 10.28 2.42
N ASP A 176 -13.77 11.14 2.26
CA ASP A 176 -13.61 12.55 1.90
C ASP A 176 -14.60 13.40 2.72
N LEU A 177 -14.28 13.56 4.00
CA LEU A 177 -14.96 14.49 4.90
C LEU A 177 -14.15 15.79 4.96
N GLU A 178 -14.77 16.88 5.42
CA GLU A 178 -14.14 18.20 5.51
C GLU A 178 -12.78 18.16 6.21
N ASP A 179 -12.75 17.56 7.41
CA ASP A 179 -11.56 17.48 8.26
C ASP A 179 -10.87 16.11 8.23
N LEU A 180 -11.41 15.11 7.55
CA LEU A 180 -10.86 13.74 7.53
C LEU A 180 -10.91 13.15 6.13
N LYS A 181 -9.73 12.88 5.56
CA LYS A 181 -9.59 12.28 4.24
C LYS A 181 -8.69 11.07 4.29
N VAL A 182 -9.09 10.02 3.57
CA VAL A 182 -8.27 8.83 3.38
C VAL A 182 -8.26 8.47 1.90
N ASN A 183 -7.11 8.60 1.26
CA ASN A 183 -6.92 8.36 -0.16
C ASN A 183 -5.88 7.25 -0.39
N ILE A 184 -6.12 6.43 -1.40
CA ILE A 184 -5.12 5.53 -1.94
C ILE A 184 -4.37 6.28 -3.04
N ILE A 185 -3.06 6.41 -2.90
CA ILE A 185 -2.22 7.16 -3.85
C ILE A 185 -1.30 6.26 -4.69
N ALA A 186 -1.17 4.98 -4.34
CA ALA A 186 -0.52 3.95 -5.13
C ALA A 186 -1.21 2.59 -4.88
N PRO A 187 -1.08 1.59 -5.76
CA PRO A 187 -0.30 1.60 -7.00
C PRO A 187 -0.89 2.51 -8.09
N ILE A 188 -0.03 3.14 -8.91
CA ILE A 188 -0.43 3.95 -10.08
C ILE A 188 -0.46 3.10 -11.35
N SER A 189 0.65 2.42 -11.66
CA SER A 189 0.69 1.46 -12.76
C SER A 189 -0.18 0.23 -12.50
N GLY A 190 -0.76 -0.33 -13.56
CA GLY A 190 -1.57 -1.54 -13.49
C GLY A 190 -0.75 -2.84 -13.43
N SER A 191 0.57 -2.77 -13.59
CA SER A 191 1.46 -3.92 -13.56
C SER A 191 2.86 -3.54 -13.09
N TYR A 192 3.45 -4.37 -12.24
CA TYR A 192 4.83 -4.25 -11.79
C TYR A 192 5.55 -5.58 -11.87
N LYS A 193 6.89 -5.51 -11.93
CA LYS A 193 7.73 -6.69 -11.85
C LYS A 193 7.86 -7.19 -10.42
N ASP A 194 8.01 -6.27 -9.47
CA ASP A 194 8.08 -6.57 -8.05
C ASP A 194 6.69 -6.47 -7.43
N LEU A 195 6.36 -7.42 -6.56
CA LEU A 195 5.06 -7.42 -5.86
C LEU A 195 4.99 -6.31 -4.82
N ASN A 196 6.13 -5.89 -4.29
CA ASN A 196 6.22 -4.77 -3.34
C ASN A 196 5.70 -3.46 -3.95
N ASP A 197 5.93 -3.22 -5.23
CA ASP A 197 5.46 -2.00 -5.91
C ASP A 197 3.94 -1.97 -6.14
N TYR A 198 3.24 -3.10 -5.96
CA TYR A 198 1.78 -3.12 -5.88
C TYR A 198 1.23 -2.59 -4.55
N SER A 199 2.12 -2.28 -3.58
CA SER A 199 1.73 -1.77 -2.26
C SER A 199 0.71 -0.65 -2.36
N THR A 200 -0.41 -0.87 -1.67
CA THR A 200 -1.43 0.15 -1.47
C THR A 200 -0.90 1.21 -0.51
N VAL A 201 -0.49 2.36 -1.06
CA VAL A 201 -0.02 3.48 -0.25
C VAL A 201 -1.20 4.36 0.13
N ILE A 202 -1.39 4.56 1.44
CA ILE A 202 -2.50 5.34 1.98
C ILE A 202 -2.00 6.71 2.44
N LYS A 203 -2.66 7.75 1.94
CA LYS A 203 -2.56 9.12 2.43
C LYS A 203 -3.76 9.41 3.34
N LEU A 204 -3.51 9.60 4.63
CA LEU A 204 -4.52 9.98 5.61
C LEU A 204 -4.26 11.43 6.03
N THR A 205 -5.27 12.29 5.94
CA THR A 205 -5.22 13.67 6.40
C THR A 205 -6.31 13.89 7.44
N TYR A 206 -5.92 14.39 8.61
CA TYR A 206 -6.83 14.79 9.68
C TYR A 206 -6.53 16.24 10.06
N LYS A 207 -7.42 17.16 9.67
CA LYS A 207 -7.23 18.62 9.76
C LYS A 207 -5.87 19.03 9.19
N ASN A 208 -4.96 19.52 10.03
CA ASN A 208 -3.63 20.00 9.64
C ASN A 208 -2.54 18.93 9.72
N ASN A 209 -2.86 17.72 10.20
CA ASN A 209 -1.91 16.60 10.25
C ASN A 209 -2.14 15.62 9.12
N SER A 210 -1.06 14.99 8.67
CA SER A 210 -1.14 13.98 7.63
C SER A 210 -0.11 12.87 7.78
N PHE A 211 -0.51 11.69 7.30
CA PHE A 211 0.19 10.43 7.46
C PHE A 211 0.33 9.79 6.09
N LEU A 212 1.48 9.19 5.81
CA LEU A 212 1.71 8.40 4.61
C LEU A 212 2.12 6.99 5.01
N LEU A 213 1.27 6.02 4.66
CA LEU A 213 1.42 4.62 5.04
C LEU A 213 1.89 3.83 3.81
N ALA A 214 3.21 3.66 3.67
CA ALA A 214 3.83 3.26 2.40
C ALA A 214 3.82 1.75 2.09
N GLY A 215 3.38 0.90 3.03
CA GLY A 215 3.54 -0.55 2.91
C GLY A 215 4.97 -0.90 2.54
N ASP A 216 5.14 -1.61 1.44
CA ASP A 216 6.44 -2.02 0.90
C ASP A 216 6.79 -1.35 -0.43
N ALA A 217 6.12 -0.24 -0.79
CA ALA A 217 6.42 0.48 -2.01
C ALA A 217 7.93 0.76 -2.14
N GLU A 218 8.52 0.37 -3.27
CA GLU A 218 9.94 0.56 -3.55
C GLU A 218 10.14 1.74 -4.50
N SER A 219 11.40 1.99 -4.87
CA SER A 219 11.79 3.12 -5.71
C SER A 219 10.98 3.29 -7.00
N VAL A 220 10.42 2.21 -7.59
CA VAL A 220 9.58 2.33 -8.80
C VAL A 220 8.26 2.99 -8.42
N SER A 221 7.52 2.43 -7.46
CA SER A 221 6.26 2.99 -6.97
C SER A 221 6.45 4.40 -6.38
N GLU A 222 7.54 4.63 -5.64
CA GLU A 222 7.90 5.96 -5.14
C GLU A 222 8.07 6.99 -6.27
N ASN A 223 8.79 6.64 -7.33
CA ASN A 223 8.99 7.55 -8.46
C ASN A 223 7.68 7.81 -9.21
N GLU A 224 6.79 6.82 -9.33
CA GLU A 224 5.46 7.04 -9.90
C GLU A 224 4.65 8.03 -9.06
N MET A 225 4.64 7.86 -7.74
CA MET A 225 3.96 8.79 -6.83
C MET A 225 4.54 10.21 -6.91
N ILE A 226 5.86 10.35 -7.07
CA ILE A 226 6.49 11.67 -7.24
C ILE A 226 6.06 12.33 -8.56
N ASN A 227 5.90 11.53 -9.61
CA ASN A 227 5.59 12.02 -10.96
C ASN A 227 4.09 12.20 -11.21
N SER A 228 3.22 11.67 -10.35
CA SER A 228 1.76 11.81 -10.51
C SER A 228 1.26 13.24 -10.27
N GLY A 229 2.03 14.05 -9.52
CA GLY A 229 1.62 15.39 -9.10
C GLY A 229 0.75 15.41 -7.84
N GLU A 230 0.49 14.24 -7.23
CA GLU A 230 -0.19 14.14 -5.93
C GLU A 230 0.64 14.80 -4.81
N ASP A 231 -0.05 15.35 -3.81
CA ASP A 231 0.61 15.90 -2.63
C ASP A 231 1.06 14.76 -1.69
N LEU A 232 2.37 14.49 -1.70
CA LEU A 232 2.99 13.47 -0.87
C LEU A 232 3.35 13.97 0.53
N LYS A 233 3.30 15.29 0.78
CA LYS A 233 3.78 15.89 2.03
C LYS A 233 3.06 15.28 3.23
N ALA A 234 3.77 14.63 4.15
CA ALA A 234 3.18 13.99 5.33
C ALA A 234 3.98 14.35 6.59
N ASP A 235 3.31 14.48 7.74
CA ASP A 235 3.99 14.70 9.02
C ASP A 235 4.59 13.41 9.58
N LEU A 236 3.92 12.27 9.34
CA LEU A 236 4.39 10.93 9.72
C LEU A 236 4.46 10.01 8.50
N LEU A 237 5.59 9.33 8.34
CA LEU A 237 5.80 8.30 7.33
C LEU A 237 5.91 6.91 7.97
N LYS A 238 5.06 5.95 7.57
CA LYS A 238 5.43 4.54 7.70
C LYS A 238 6.48 4.26 6.65
N VAL A 239 7.69 3.94 7.09
CA VAL A 239 8.82 3.65 6.21
C VAL A 239 8.52 2.41 5.37
N GLY A 240 8.81 2.52 4.08
CA GLY A 240 8.58 1.46 3.10
C GLY A 240 9.44 0.23 3.37
N HIS A 241 8.87 -0.95 3.16
CA HIS A 241 9.58 -2.23 3.09
C HIS A 241 10.44 -2.50 4.31
N HIS A 242 9.84 -2.27 5.49
CA HIS A 242 10.46 -2.41 6.81
C HIS A 242 11.81 -1.68 6.98
N GLY A 243 12.09 -0.67 6.13
CA GLY A 243 13.36 0.04 6.09
C GLY A 243 14.43 -0.59 5.20
N SER A 244 14.04 -1.38 4.19
CA SER A 244 14.92 -1.83 3.10
C SER A 244 15.62 -0.65 2.42
N SER A 245 16.79 -0.89 1.82
CA SER A 245 17.48 0.09 0.98
C SER A 245 16.86 0.27 -0.41
N SER A 246 15.88 -0.54 -0.79
CA SER A 246 15.12 -0.42 -2.05
C SER A 246 14.01 0.63 -1.99
N SER A 247 13.62 1.04 -0.78
CA SER A 247 12.59 2.04 -0.51
C SER A 247 13.17 3.23 0.23
N THR A 248 12.31 4.21 0.50
CA THR A 248 12.61 5.46 1.19
C THR A 248 13.76 6.20 0.53
N THR A 249 13.65 6.38 -0.79
CA THR A 249 14.65 7.11 -1.57
C THR A 249 14.73 8.57 -1.13
N ARG A 250 15.89 9.21 -1.34
CA ARG A 250 16.06 10.65 -1.06
C ARG A 250 15.04 11.52 -1.80
N SER A 251 14.77 11.20 -3.06
CA SER A 251 13.76 11.91 -3.88
C SER A 251 12.37 11.79 -3.28
N PHE A 252 12.01 10.61 -2.77
CA PHE A 252 10.73 10.39 -2.09
C PHE A 252 10.66 11.14 -0.76
N LEU A 253 11.67 11.01 0.11
CA LEU A 253 11.72 11.74 1.38
C LEU A 253 11.71 13.26 1.19
N ASN A 254 12.32 13.78 0.13
CA ASN A 254 12.25 15.21 -0.20
C ASN A 254 10.82 15.68 -0.53
N LYS A 255 9.99 14.82 -1.12
CA LYS A 255 8.58 15.13 -1.40
C LYS A 255 7.67 14.91 -0.20
N VAL A 256 7.91 13.85 0.57
CA VAL A 256 7.13 13.54 1.77
C VAL A 256 7.44 14.52 2.91
N ASN A 257 8.70 14.89 3.08
CA ASN A 257 9.19 15.80 4.12
C ASN A 257 8.62 15.53 5.53
N PRO A 258 8.77 14.30 6.07
CA PRO A 258 8.17 13.93 7.35
C PRO A 258 8.96 14.45 8.55
N LYS A 259 8.23 14.76 9.62
CA LYS A 259 8.82 15.00 10.95
C LYS A 259 9.10 13.69 11.68
N TYR A 260 8.18 12.73 11.56
CA TYR A 260 8.24 11.44 12.23
C TYR A 260 8.27 10.29 11.22
N SER A 261 8.95 9.21 11.58
CA SER A 261 8.92 7.97 10.84
C SER A 261 8.72 6.79 11.76
N VAL A 262 7.92 5.82 11.33
CA VAL A 262 7.76 4.54 12.02
C VAL A 262 8.24 3.43 11.09
N ILE A 263 9.12 2.58 11.60
CA ILE A 263 9.61 1.38 10.92
C ILE A 263 9.01 0.17 11.65
N SER A 264 8.05 -0.49 11.02
CA SER A 264 7.59 -1.81 11.48
C SER A 264 8.58 -2.85 10.98
N VAL A 265 9.30 -3.46 11.92
CA VAL A 265 10.45 -4.32 11.67
C VAL A 265 10.64 -5.27 12.84
N GLY A 266 11.18 -6.45 12.57
CA GLY A 266 11.39 -7.49 13.57
C GLY A 266 12.78 -7.46 14.18
N LYS A 267 12.87 -7.68 15.49
CA LYS A 267 14.15 -7.78 16.20
C LYS A 267 14.96 -8.96 15.66
N GLY A 268 16.19 -8.68 15.22
CA GLY A 268 17.11 -9.73 14.74
C GLY A 268 16.66 -10.41 13.44
N ASN A 269 15.85 -9.74 12.61
CA ASN A 269 15.45 -10.26 11.31
C ASN A 269 16.67 -10.57 10.42
N SER A 270 16.53 -11.59 9.56
CA SER A 270 17.61 -12.06 8.69
C SER A 270 17.84 -11.19 7.45
N TYR A 271 16.94 -10.24 7.17
CA TYR A 271 17.03 -9.33 6.03
C TYR A 271 18.03 -8.20 6.28
N GLY A 272 18.45 -8.00 7.53
CA GLY A 272 19.26 -6.85 7.92
C GLY A 272 18.48 -5.55 7.83
N HIS A 273 17.19 -5.59 8.16
CA HIS A 273 16.33 -4.41 8.17
C HIS A 273 16.22 -3.83 9.60
N PRO A 274 16.01 -2.52 9.77
CA PRO A 274 16.16 -1.50 8.73
C PRO A 274 17.62 -1.40 8.27
N SER A 275 17.83 -1.12 6.98
CA SER A 275 19.16 -1.01 6.42
C SER A 275 19.89 0.21 6.99
N SER A 276 21.22 0.13 7.09
CA SER A 276 22.03 1.28 7.51
C SER A 276 21.88 2.48 6.57
N GLN A 277 21.65 2.24 5.27
CA GLN A 277 21.42 3.28 4.28
C GLN A 277 20.11 4.03 4.54
N THR A 278 19.03 3.31 4.84
CA THR A 278 17.71 3.91 5.12
C THR A 278 17.74 4.71 6.41
N LEU A 279 18.36 4.17 7.47
CA LEU A 279 18.56 4.90 8.72
C LEU A 279 19.41 6.17 8.53
N ALA A 280 20.50 6.09 7.76
CA ALA A 280 21.33 7.25 7.45
C ALA A 280 20.56 8.31 6.66
N THR A 281 19.71 7.90 5.73
CA THR A 281 18.90 8.81 4.90
C THR A 281 17.84 9.50 5.77
N LEU A 282 17.13 8.78 6.63
CA LEU A 282 16.17 9.38 7.56
C LEU A 282 16.85 10.38 8.51
N ASN A 283 18.05 10.05 9.01
CA ASN A 283 18.83 10.95 9.86
C ASN A 283 19.31 12.21 9.11
N GLU A 284 19.74 12.08 7.85
CA GLU A 284 20.14 13.20 6.98
C GLU A 284 19.01 14.24 6.83
N TYR A 285 17.76 13.77 6.79
CA TYR A 285 16.56 14.61 6.70
C TYR A 285 16.01 15.05 8.07
N ASN A 286 16.74 14.78 9.16
CA ASN A 286 16.34 15.09 10.54
C ASN A 286 14.97 14.49 10.94
N VAL A 287 14.62 13.34 10.37
CA VAL A 287 13.37 12.64 10.68
C VAL A 287 13.53 11.91 12.02
N GLU A 288 12.56 12.06 12.93
CA GLU A 288 12.55 11.28 14.16
C GLU A 288 12.15 9.83 13.86
N ILE A 289 13.02 8.87 14.20
CA ILE A 289 12.83 7.46 13.87
C ILE A 289 12.26 6.69 15.05
N TYR A 290 11.18 5.95 14.84
CA TYR A 290 10.57 5.04 15.80
C TYR A 290 10.54 3.63 15.20
N ARG A 291 10.85 2.60 15.99
CA ARG A 291 10.97 1.22 15.49
C ARG A 291 10.26 0.23 16.41
N THR A 292 9.48 -0.67 15.82
CA THR A 292 8.74 -1.67 16.60
C THR A 292 9.67 -2.68 17.28
N ASP A 293 10.80 -3.04 16.67
CA ASP A 293 11.77 -3.97 17.27
C ASP A 293 12.48 -3.44 18.52
N GLU A 294 12.52 -2.12 18.69
CA GLU A 294 13.10 -1.46 19.86
C GLU A 294 12.05 -1.10 20.92
N ALA A 295 10.85 -0.68 20.50
CA ALA A 295 9.86 -0.07 21.38
C ALA A 295 8.56 -0.88 21.57
N GLY A 296 8.40 -1.99 20.83
CA GLY A 296 7.14 -2.71 20.68
C GLY A 296 6.11 -1.90 19.89
N THR A 297 4.82 -2.16 20.11
CA THR A 297 3.73 -1.42 19.46
C THR A 297 3.83 0.10 19.70
N ILE A 298 3.86 0.87 18.61
CA ILE A 298 3.94 2.33 18.61
C ILE A 298 2.57 2.90 18.26
N ILE A 299 2.12 3.91 19.00
CA ILE A 299 0.85 4.60 18.79
C ILE A 299 1.14 6.07 18.55
N ALA A 300 0.79 6.55 17.37
CA ALA A 300 0.76 7.97 17.04
C ALA A 300 -0.66 8.51 17.26
N THR A 301 -0.81 9.51 18.13
CA THR A 301 -2.09 10.16 18.42
C THR A 301 -2.08 11.58 17.86
N SER A 302 -3.13 11.94 17.13
CA SER A 302 -3.31 13.28 16.54
C SER A 302 -4.62 13.92 16.96
N ASP A 303 -4.53 15.15 17.47
CA ASP A 303 -5.68 16.03 17.75
C ASP A 303 -6.12 16.84 16.49
N GLY A 304 -5.43 16.59 15.36
CA GLY A 304 -5.56 17.28 14.08
C GLY A 304 -4.62 18.48 13.89
N ASN A 305 -3.85 18.87 14.91
CA ASN A 305 -2.79 19.89 14.82
C ASN A 305 -1.44 19.36 15.28
N ASN A 306 -1.42 18.53 16.33
CA ASN A 306 -0.23 17.93 16.92
C ASN A 306 -0.27 16.41 16.78
N ILE A 307 0.90 15.82 16.52
CA ILE A 307 1.10 14.37 16.60
C ILE A 307 2.02 14.08 17.80
N THR A 308 1.58 13.18 18.66
CA THR A 308 2.36 12.63 19.78
C THR A 308 2.57 11.13 19.59
N LEU A 309 3.75 10.62 19.96
CA LEU A 309 4.05 9.19 19.94
C LEU A 309 4.25 8.70 21.37
N ASN A 310 3.67 7.54 21.70
CA ASN A 310 3.70 6.98 23.06
C ASN A 310 5.04 6.31 23.43
N LYS A 311 6.00 6.24 22.50
CA LYS A 311 7.30 5.60 22.69
C LYS A 311 8.42 6.61 22.55
N ASN A 312 9.61 6.23 23.00
CA ASN A 312 10.81 7.01 22.75
C ASN A 312 11.30 6.77 21.32
N LYS A 313 11.83 7.81 20.67
CA LYS A 313 12.53 7.68 19.40
C LYS A 313 13.78 6.80 19.56
N SER A 314 14.10 6.08 18.48
CA SER A 314 15.30 5.25 18.38
C SER A 314 16.56 6.09 18.57
N THR A 315 17.46 5.64 19.43
CA THR A 315 18.81 6.19 19.53
C THR A 315 19.63 5.63 18.38
N ILE A 316 19.54 6.27 17.21
CA ILE A 316 20.07 5.77 15.94
C ILE A 316 21.42 5.06 16.12
N LYS A 317 21.42 3.74 15.91
CA LYS A 317 22.62 2.93 15.70
C LYS A 317 22.44 2.14 14.40
N ALA A 318 23.34 2.36 13.44
CA ALA A 318 23.38 1.60 12.20
C ALA A 318 23.80 0.15 12.51
N ASN A 319 22.83 -0.75 12.65
CA ASN A 319 23.08 -2.18 12.89
C ASN A 319 22.09 -3.01 12.08
N ALA A 320 22.37 -3.15 10.78
CA ALA A 320 21.98 -4.33 10.04
C ALA A 320 23.18 -5.30 10.08
N PRO A 321 23.05 -6.55 10.54
CA PRO A 321 24.06 -7.56 10.25
C PRO A 321 24.26 -7.60 8.72
N PRO A 322 25.49 -7.74 8.21
CA PRO A 322 25.67 -8.11 6.82
C PRO A 322 24.85 -9.38 6.56
N PRO A 323 24.27 -9.56 5.35
CA PRO A 323 23.61 -10.82 5.01
C PRO A 323 24.55 -11.96 5.39
N ALA A 324 24.04 -12.92 6.17
CA ALA A 324 24.82 -14.02 6.68
C ALA A 324 25.66 -14.62 5.53
N ALA A 325 26.96 -14.37 5.58
CA ALA A 325 27.91 -14.99 4.70
C ALA A 325 27.74 -16.49 4.94
N LYS A 326 27.34 -17.23 3.91
CA LYS A 326 27.63 -18.66 3.86
C LYS A 326 29.15 -18.77 3.94
N SER A 327 29.61 -19.16 5.10
CA SER A 327 31.01 -19.41 5.44
C SER A 327 31.58 -20.49 4.54
N THR A 328 32.68 -20.18 3.87
CA THR A 328 33.86 -21.03 3.86
C THR A 328 35.11 -20.16 4.00
N GLU A 329 36.03 -20.66 4.83
CA GLU A 329 37.17 -20.00 5.47
C GLU A 329 38.24 -19.47 4.52
N SER A 330 38.86 -18.32 4.86
CA SER A 330 40.25 -18.30 5.39
C SER A 330 40.86 -16.89 5.43
N SER A 331 41.34 -16.54 6.62
CA SER A 331 42.60 -15.85 6.94
C SER A 331 42.90 -14.43 6.44
N SER A 332 42.72 -13.48 7.36
CA SER A 332 43.64 -12.41 7.80
C SER A 332 44.57 -11.70 6.79
N THR A 333 44.46 -10.36 6.68
CA THR A 333 45.43 -9.39 7.25
C THR A 333 44.99 -7.92 7.10
N ASN A 334 45.40 -7.10 8.08
CA ASN A 334 45.23 -5.64 8.22
C ASN A 334 45.70 -4.80 7.02
N THR A 335 45.09 -3.62 6.79
CA THR A 335 45.72 -2.27 6.95
C THR A 335 44.74 -1.13 6.57
N GLN A 336 44.98 0.01 7.23
CA GLN A 336 44.23 1.26 7.40
C GLN A 336 44.02 2.16 6.15
N VAL A 337 42.85 2.81 6.14
CA VAL A 337 42.51 4.25 5.87
C VAL A 337 43.08 4.97 4.63
N GLN A 338 42.19 5.55 3.79
CA GLN A 338 42.07 7.01 3.54
C GLN A 338 40.91 7.38 2.58
N GLU A 339 40.15 8.39 3.00
CA GLU A 339 39.08 9.10 2.26
C GLU A 339 39.63 10.00 1.16
N GLN A 340 39.05 9.96 -0.05
CA GLN A 340 39.03 11.09 -0.99
C GLN A 340 37.76 11.08 -1.87
N ASN A 341 37.05 12.22 -1.86
CA ASN A 341 36.21 12.84 -2.90
C ASN A 341 35.50 11.90 -3.90
N ASN A 342 34.23 11.58 -3.64
CA ASN A 342 33.42 10.69 -4.46
C ASN A 342 32.69 11.46 -5.57
N VAL A 343 33.31 11.57 -6.76
CA VAL A 343 32.55 11.74 -8.00
C VAL A 343 32.06 10.35 -8.41
N GLU A 344 30.76 10.09 -8.20
CA GLU A 344 30.15 8.80 -8.53
C GLU A 344 30.25 8.53 -10.03
N THR A 345 31.16 7.62 -10.40
CA THR A 345 31.44 7.31 -11.81
C THR A 345 30.69 6.04 -12.17
N THR A 346 29.64 6.15 -12.98
CA THR A 346 28.84 4.98 -13.39
C THR A 346 29.57 4.12 -14.44
N VAL A 347 29.64 2.82 -14.19
CA VAL A 347 30.09 1.77 -15.13
C VAL A 347 29.03 0.66 -15.22
N TYR A 348 29.25 -0.35 -16.07
CA TYR A 348 28.26 -1.41 -16.33
C TYR A 348 28.85 -2.80 -16.15
N ILE A 349 28.09 -3.75 -15.60
CA ILE A 349 28.45 -5.17 -15.46
C ILE A 349 27.42 -6.06 -16.16
N THR A 350 27.78 -7.33 -16.34
CA THR A 350 26.86 -8.36 -16.84
C THR A 350 26.51 -9.34 -15.72
N ASN A 351 25.40 -10.06 -15.84
CA ASN A 351 24.92 -11.02 -14.83
C ASN A 351 25.94 -12.11 -14.45
N SER A 352 26.84 -12.49 -15.37
CA SER A 352 27.80 -13.59 -15.19
C SER A 352 29.26 -13.20 -15.38
N GLY A 353 29.55 -11.96 -15.78
CA GLY A 353 30.90 -11.48 -16.03
C GLY A 353 31.59 -11.00 -14.76
N LYS A 354 32.94 -11.05 -14.75
CA LYS A 354 33.78 -10.44 -13.69
C LYS A 354 34.46 -9.15 -14.14
N LYS A 355 33.90 -8.51 -15.17
CA LYS A 355 34.42 -7.28 -15.75
C LYS A 355 33.38 -6.18 -15.68
N TYR A 356 33.84 -4.95 -15.45
CA TYR A 356 33.01 -3.76 -15.65
C TYR A 356 33.38 -3.09 -16.98
N HIS A 357 32.43 -2.35 -17.53
CA HIS A 357 32.40 -1.94 -18.92
C HIS A 357 31.93 -0.48 -19.05
N SER A 358 32.35 0.20 -20.11
CA SER A 358 31.73 1.44 -20.57
C SER A 358 30.40 1.13 -21.27
N SER A 359 29.50 2.12 -21.34
CA SER A 359 28.10 1.96 -21.78
C SER A 359 27.93 1.32 -23.17
N GLY A 360 28.90 1.48 -24.07
CA GLY A 360 28.90 0.97 -25.45
C GLY A 360 29.62 -0.37 -25.65
N CYS A 361 29.97 -1.09 -24.59
CA CYS A 361 30.70 -2.35 -24.74
C CYS A 361 29.82 -3.46 -25.33
N GLN A 362 30.30 -4.11 -26.40
CA GLN A 362 29.62 -5.23 -27.06
C GLN A 362 29.23 -6.41 -26.13
N TYR A 363 29.95 -6.60 -25.02
CA TYR A 363 29.66 -7.65 -24.03
C TYR A 363 28.42 -7.35 -23.17
N LEU A 364 27.89 -6.13 -23.23
CA LEU A 364 26.67 -5.73 -22.53
C LEU A 364 25.38 -6.09 -23.30
N SER A 365 25.49 -6.69 -24.50
CA SER A 365 24.35 -6.99 -25.38
C SER A 365 23.29 -7.91 -24.76
N LYS A 366 23.69 -8.79 -23.83
CA LYS A 366 22.78 -9.73 -23.14
C LYS A 366 22.40 -9.30 -21.73
N SER A 367 23.15 -8.40 -21.11
CA SER A 367 22.93 -7.92 -19.75
C SER A 367 23.73 -6.65 -19.53
N LYS A 368 23.09 -5.61 -18.98
CA LYS A 368 23.67 -4.30 -18.74
C LYS A 368 23.15 -3.75 -17.41
N ILE A 369 23.92 -3.94 -16.34
CA ILE A 369 23.57 -3.47 -15.00
C ILE A 369 24.49 -2.30 -14.66
N SER A 370 23.92 -1.12 -14.38
CA SER A 370 24.70 0.04 -13.92
C SER A 370 25.18 -0.16 -12.49
N ILE A 371 26.41 0.23 -12.23
CA ILE A 371 27.04 0.16 -10.92
C ILE A 371 28.05 1.31 -10.80
N ASP A 372 28.21 1.87 -9.61
CA ASP A 372 29.28 2.82 -9.32
C ASP A 372 30.67 2.15 -9.46
N LEU A 373 31.65 2.85 -10.02
CA LEU A 373 32.99 2.34 -10.29
C LEU A 373 33.70 1.86 -9.01
N LYS A 374 33.56 2.60 -7.91
CA LYS A 374 34.13 2.22 -6.62
C LYS A 374 33.46 0.95 -6.11
N LYS A 375 32.14 0.84 -6.24
CA LYS A 375 31.38 -0.37 -5.91
C LYS A 375 31.79 -1.56 -6.78
N ALA A 376 31.96 -1.39 -8.10
CA ALA A 376 32.39 -2.44 -9.01
C ALA A 376 33.79 -2.97 -8.65
N LYS A 377 34.74 -2.07 -8.36
CA LYS A 377 36.07 -2.46 -7.90
C LYS A 377 36.04 -3.17 -6.55
N ASN A 378 35.27 -2.65 -5.59
CA ASN A 378 35.11 -3.27 -4.27
C ASN A 378 34.47 -4.67 -4.35
N GLN A 379 33.65 -4.92 -5.38
CA GLN A 379 33.07 -6.22 -5.69
C GLN A 379 33.99 -7.13 -6.54
N GLY A 380 35.24 -6.71 -6.79
CA GLY A 380 36.23 -7.51 -7.50
C GLY A 380 36.08 -7.54 -9.03
N TYR A 381 35.25 -6.66 -9.60
CA TYR A 381 35.17 -6.52 -11.05
C TYR A 381 36.43 -5.84 -11.58
N THR A 382 36.96 -6.36 -12.68
CA THR A 382 38.14 -5.80 -13.36
C THR A 382 37.74 -5.00 -14.60
N ALA A 383 38.53 -4.00 -14.98
CA ALA A 383 38.23 -3.20 -16.17
C ALA A 383 38.23 -4.09 -17.43
N CYS A 384 37.19 -3.98 -18.25
CA CYS A 384 37.16 -4.66 -19.53
C CYS A 384 38.22 -4.09 -20.49
N SER A 385 39.20 -4.92 -20.86
CA SER A 385 40.30 -4.53 -21.77
C SER A 385 39.87 -4.18 -23.19
N LYS A 386 38.61 -4.47 -23.58
CA LYS A 386 38.09 -4.19 -24.93
C LYS A 386 37.37 -2.86 -25.06
N CYS A 387 36.84 -2.31 -23.99
CA CYS A 387 36.07 -1.06 -24.03
C CYS A 387 36.64 0.06 -23.16
N SER A 388 37.81 -0.17 -22.55
CA SER A 388 38.60 0.80 -21.77
C SER A 388 37.72 1.69 -20.87
N PRO A 389 36.96 1.10 -19.93
CA PRO A 389 36.09 1.88 -19.04
C PRO A 389 36.91 2.81 -18.12
N PRO A 390 36.27 3.82 -17.51
CA PRO A 390 36.88 4.66 -16.49
C PRO A 390 37.60 3.82 -15.42
N ARG A 391 38.79 4.27 -15.00
CA ARG A 391 39.66 3.52 -14.08
C ARG A 391 39.77 4.17 -12.74
#